data_AF-A0A838PU85-F1
#
_entry.id   AF-A0A838PU85-F1
#
_cell.length_a   1.000
_cell.length_b   1.000
_cell.length_c   1.000
_cell.angle_alpha   90.00
_cell.angle_beta   90.00
_cell.angle_gamma   90.00
#
_symmetry.space_group_name_H-M   'P 1'
#
loop_
_entity.id
_entity.type
_entity.pdbx_description
1 polymer ?
#
loop_
_entity_poly.entity_id
_entity_poly.type
_entity_poly.pdbx_seq_one_letter_code
_entity_poly.pdbx_strand_id
1 'polypeptide(L)'
;MAQLTATPKTRSRAGGAAVALDELDKRLLNLLQGRFPLEPRPYARVAALAEVTEDEVLRRTRRLLDERIIRQVTPIFDTRVLGYKSMLVAARVDPEHPWRAAKAINVHPGVTHNYLRNHDFNMWFTIAVEPGTRLGLDGTLEILGAEAGATAMRQLPTLRLFKIRMDLEMEGGTETLASAAGVAEDYSEPEAIEVTDLDLAVIRNLQGDMPVVPEPYAPAAAAIGIDQASMLEHLESMRERGALRRVAAILFHRRAGFSANGMGVWNVPEERVLELGPRMAAYRGISHCYQRPTYADWPYSVFTMAHGRSKEECDAILGAIAEEMGIEERATLYSSTEFKKTRMLYFTDDFAAWERAHS
;
A
#
# COMPACT_ATOMS: atom_id res chain seq x y z
N MET A 1 14.93 8.93 -21.88
CA MET A 1 14.49 9.11 -20.48
C MET A 1 15.22 8.09 -19.62
N ALA A 2 15.72 8.47 -18.44
CA ALA A 2 16.27 7.47 -17.52
C ALA A 2 15.11 6.59 -17.04
N GLN A 3 15.18 5.28 -17.26
CA GLN A 3 14.19 4.34 -16.73
C GLN A 3 14.20 4.43 -15.20
N LEU A 4 13.06 4.80 -14.61
CA LEU A 4 12.85 4.71 -13.18
C LEU A 4 12.79 3.23 -12.82
N THR A 5 13.83 2.72 -12.16
CA THR A 5 13.83 1.37 -11.61
C THR A 5 13.38 1.40 -10.15
N ALA A 6 12.58 0.43 -9.72
CA ALA A 6 12.19 0.30 -8.33
C ALA A 6 13.41 -0.05 -7.44
N THR A 7 14.11 0.95 -6.92
CA THR A 7 15.33 0.74 -6.13
C THR A 7 15.01 0.41 -4.66
N PRO A 8 15.47 -0.73 -4.10
CA PRO A 8 15.39 -0.99 -2.67
C PRO A 8 16.27 0.01 -1.91
N LYS A 9 15.69 0.90 -1.09
CA LYS A 9 16.48 1.84 -0.27
C LYS A 9 17.18 1.07 0.86
N THR A 10 18.49 0.83 0.73
CA THR A 10 19.36 0.08 1.67
C THR A 10 19.22 0.57 3.12
N ARG A 11 19.30 -0.35 4.08
CA ARG A 11 19.31 -0.03 5.52
C ARG A 11 20.67 0.56 5.88
N SER A 12 20.79 1.88 5.98
CA SER A 12 21.90 2.50 6.70
C SER A 12 21.38 3.07 8.02
N ARG A 13 22.02 2.66 9.13
CA ARG A 13 21.78 3.19 10.47
C ARG A 13 22.94 4.11 10.80
N ALA A 14 22.70 5.41 10.80
CA ALA A 14 23.58 6.37 11.46
C ALA A 14 23.04 6.82 12.83
N GLY A 15 21.75 6.59 13.13
CA GLY A 15 21.13 6.92 14.41
C GLY A 15 20.23 5.79 14.90
N GLY A 16 20.50 5.30 16.11
CA GLY A 16 19.77 4.21 16.78
C GLY A 16 18.59 4.66 17.65
N ALA A 17 18.06 5.87 17.48
CA ALA A 17 16.93 6.39 18.26
C ALA A 17 15.80 6.87 17.34
N ALA A 18 14.56 6.84 17.83
CA ALA A 18 13.45 7.55 17.21
C ALA A 18 13.83 9.03 17.11
N VAL A 19 13.73 9.61 15.91
CA VAL A 19 13.90 11.05 15.71
C VAL A 19 12.83 11.75 16.56
N ALA A 20 13.24 12.63 17.47
CA ALA A 20 12.31 13.40 18.27
C ALA A 20 11.54 14.37 17.35
N LEU A 21 10.23 14.15 17.22
CA LEU A 21 9.33 15.02 16.46
C LEU A 21 8.75 16.07 17.42
N ASP A 22 8.94 17.35 17.11
CA ASP A 22 8.24 18.42 17.83
C ASP A 22 6.77 18.54 17.36
N GLU A 23 6.00 19.39 18.03
CA GLU A 23 4.56 19.56 17.70
C GLU A 23 4.32 20.10 16.28
N LEU A 24 5.23 20.93 15.77
CA LEU A 24 5.14 21.44 14.41
C LEU A 24 5.43 20.32 13.39
N ASP A 25 6.40 19.44 13.67
CA ASP A 25 6.67 18.28 12.82
C ASP A 25 5.46 17.35 12.74
N LYS A 26 4.81 17.06 13.88
CA LYS A 26 3.58 16.25 13.90
C LYS A 26 2.47 16.90 13.08
N ARG A 27 2.26 18.22 13.25
CA ARG A 27 1.27 18.98 12.47
C ARG A 27 1.57 18.94 10.98
N LEU A 28 2.82 19.17 10.56
CA LEU A 28 3.23 19.10 9.16
C LEU A 28 3.07 17.70 8.58
N LEU A 29 3.43 16.65 9.33
CA LEU A 29 3.23 15.26 8.90
C LEU A 29 1.75 14.95 8.67
N ASN A 30 0.84 15.44 9.52
CA ASN A 30 -0.60 15.27 9.34
C ASN A 30 -1.10 15.99 8.06
N LEU A 31 -0.69 17.24 7.84
CA LEU A 31 -1.06 18.01 6.66
C LEU A 31 -0.53 17.40 5.36
N LEU A 32 0.75 17.00 5.35
CA LEU A 32 1.40 16.42 4.18
C LEU A 32 0.85 15.02 3.82
N GLN A 33 0.41 14.22 4.81
CA GLN A 33 -0.20 12.90 4.55
C GLN A 33 -1.64 12.98 4.07
N GLY A 34 -2.43 13.88 4.65
CA GLY A 34 -3.87 13.90 4.48
C GLY A 34 -4.37 14.91 3.45
N ARG A 35 -3.66 16.04 3.27
CA ARG A 35 -4.20 17.24 2.61
C ARG A 35 -3.19 17.95 1.70
N PHE A 36 -2.27 17.22 1.05
CA PHE A 36 -1.36 17.85 0.09
C PHE A 36 -2.14 18.33 -1.14
N PRO A 37 -2.15 19.63 -1.45
CA PRO A 37 -3.06 20.19 -2.45
C PRO A 37 -2.51 20.07 -3.89
N LEU A 38 -3.44 20.02 -4.85
CA LEU A 38 -3.16 20.19 -6.27
C LEU A 38 -3.17 21.68 -6.62
N GLU A 39 -2.19 22.42 -6.08
CA GLU A 39 -2.02 23.85 -6.31
C GLU A 39 -0.63 24.14 -6.88
N PRO A 40 -0.41 25.31 -7.55
CA PRO A 40 0.90 25.68 -8.06
C PRO A 40 2.00 25.70 -7.01
N ARG A 41 1.67 26.17 -5.80
CA ARG A 41 2.58 26.24 -4.65
C ARG A 41 2.00 25.50 -3.44
N PRO A 42 2.00 24.16 -3.46
CA PRO A 42 1.29 23.38 -2.47
C PRO A 42 1.92 23.50 -1.07
N TYR A 43 3.22 23.75 -0.98
CA TYR A 43 3.90 23.99 0.30
C TYR A 43 3.51 25.34 0.93
N ALA A 44 3.23 26.37 0.13
CA ALA A 44 2.68 27.63 0.63
C ALA A 44 1.30 27.43 1.28
N ARG A 45 0.44 26.60 0.67
CA ARG A 45 -0.85 26.24 1.27
C ARG A 45 -0.67 25.47 2.58
N VAL A 46 0.24 24.50 2.62
CA VAL A 46 0.57 23.76 3.86
C VAL A 46 1.08 24.73 4.94
N ALA A 47 1.92 25.69 4.56
CA ALA A 47 2.46 26.70 5.47
C ALA A 47 1.37 27.59 6.06
N ALA A 48 0.43 28.04 5.24
CA ALA A 48 -0.73 28.81 5.71
C ALA A 48 -1.59 28.02 6.71
N LEU A 49 -1.85 26.73 6.45
CA LEU A 49 -2.60 25.85 7.36
C LEU A 49 -1.84 25.53 8.65
N ALA A 50 -0.51 25.51 8.59
CA ALA A 50 0.35 25.26 9.74
C ALA A 50 0.72 26.53 10.53
N GLU A 51 0.35 27.71 10.02
CA GLU A 51 0.69 29.04 10.57
C GLU A 51 2.21 29.30 10.63
N VAL A 52 2.93 28.89 9.58
CA VAL A 52 4.39 29.10 9.43
C VAL A 52 4.74 29.62 8.04
N THR A 53 6.01 29.91 7.78
CA THR A 53 6.47 30.32 6.44
C THR A 53 6.66 29.10 5.52
N GLU A 54 6.55 29.31 4.20
CA GLU A 54 6.80 28.25 3.21
C GLU A 54 8.23 27.69 3.32
N ASP A 55 9.22 28.57 3.53
CA ASP A 55 10.62 28.16 3.71
C ASP A 55 10.80 27.20 4.89
N GLU A 56 10.07 27.43 5.99
CA GLU A 56 10.13 26.55 7.15
C GLU A 56 9.52 25.18 6.85
N VAL A 57 8.41 25.13 6.12
CA VAL A 57 7.80 23.86 5.66
C VAL A 57 8.76 23.10 4.74
N LEU A 58 9.35 23.77 3.76
CA LEU A 58 10.29 23.15 2.83
C LEU A 58 11.52 22.60 3.56
N ARG A 59 12.12 23.40 4.46
CA ARG A 59 13.28 23.01 5.27
C ARG A 59 12.97 21.79 6.14
N ARG A 60 11.85 21.80 6.86
CA ARG A 60 11.43 20.68 7.73
C ARG A 60 11.07 19.43 6.92
N THR A 61 10.38 19.59 5.79
CA THR A 61 10.04 18.45 4.92
C THR A 61 11.30 17.76 4.39
N ARG A 62 12.31 18.54 3.95
CA ARG A 62 13.62 17.99 3.53
C ARG A 62 14.30 17.23 4.68
N ARG A 63 14.38 17.84 5.87
CA ARG A 63 14.92 17.17 7.06
C ARG A 63 14.20 15.85 7.35
N LEU A 64 12.86 15.83 7.31
CA LEU A 64 12.07 14.62 7.58
C LEU A 64 12.25 13.53 6.51
N LEU A 65 12.56 13.89 5.26
CA LEU A 65 12.97 12.95 4.22
C LEU A 65 14.37 12.39 4.49
N ASP A 66 15.33 13.25 4.80
CA ASP A 66 16.74 12.89 5.07
C ASP A 66 16.85 11.97 6.30
N GLU A 67 16.10 12.30 7.35
CA GLU A 67 16.01 11.49 8.56
C GLU A 67 15.18 10.22 8.38
N ARG A 68 14.59 10.00 7.19
CA ARG A 68 13.75 8.84 6.84
C ARG A 68 12.55 8.70 7.78
N ILE A 69 11.90 9.80 8.11
CA ILE A 69 10.55 9.82 8.70
C ILE A 69 9.53 9.80 7.59
N ILE A 70 9.68 10.70 6.61
CA ILE A 70 8.98 10.66 5.32
C ILE A 70 9.82 9.79 4.37
N ARG A 71 9.16 8.89 3.65
CA ARG A 71 9.75 8.06 2.58
C ARG A 71 9.85 8.83 1.27
N GLN A 72 8.79 9.56 0.94
CA GLN A 72 8.64 10.39 -0.26
C GLN A 72 7.34 11.21 -0.18
N VAL A 73 7.26 12.27 -0.98
CA VAL A 73 6.01 12.96 -1.35
C VAL A 73 5.75 12.63 -2.81
N THR A 74 4.56 12.13 -3.14
CA THR A 74 4.26 11.67 -4.51
C THR A 74 2.76 11.50 -4.73
N PRO A 75 2.25 11.60 -5.97
CA PRO A 75 0.89 11.21 -6.30
C PRO A 75 0.65 9.72 -6.07
N ILE A 76 -0.56 9.37 -5.67
CA ILE A 76 -1.00 8.01 -5.42
C ILE A 76 -2.11 7.71 -6.42
N PHE A 77 -1.75 6.98 -7.47
CA PHE A 77 -2.70 6.53 -8.49
C PHE A 77 -3.45 5.27 -8.07
N ASP A 78 -4.66 5.11 -8.56
CA ASP A 78 -5.47 3.90 -8.38
C ASP A 78 -5.10 2.85 -9.42
N THR A 79 -4.46 1.78 -8.96
CA THR A 79 -4.03 0.64 -9.77
C THR A 79 -5.18 0.05 -10.62
N ARG A 80 -6.40 -0.09 -10.07
CA ARG A 80 -7.52 -0.72 -10.78
C ARG A 80 -8.11 0.19 -11.85
N VAL A 81 -8.27 1.48 -11.54
CA VAL A 81 -8.73 2.48 -12.50
C VAL A 81 -7.79 2.57 -13.70
N LEU A 82 -6.49 2.42 -13.46
CA LEU A 82 -5.45 2.32 -14.51
C LEU A 82 -5.43 0.97 -15.26
N GLY A 83 -6.38 0.06 -15.00
CA GLY A 83 -6.52 -1.22 -15.70
C GLY A 83 -5.63 -2.35 -15.20
N TYR A 84 -4.82 -2.15 -14.15
CA TYR A 84 -3.98 -3.22 -13.61
C TYR A 84 -4.82 -4.24 -12.86
N LYS A 85 -4.53 -5.52 -13.10
CA LYS A 85 -5.09 -6.62 -12.32
C LYS A 85 -4.16 -6.92 -11.17
N SER A 86 -4.67 -6.89 -9.94
CA SER A 86 -3.88 -7.16 -8.74
C SER A 86 -4.54 -8.18 -7.83
N MET A 87 -3.72 -8.94 -7.11
CA MET A 87 -4.21 -9.89 -6.11
C MET A 87 -3.18 -10.14 -5.01
N LEU A 88 -3.69 -10.67 -3.89
CA LEU A 88 -2.86 -11.33 -2.90
C LEU A 88 -2.64 -12.78 -3.33
N VAL A 89 -1.46 -13.32 -3.08
CA VAL A 89 -1.14 -14.73 -3.36
C VAL A 89 -0.51 -15.33 -2.12
N ALA A 90 -0.99 -16.51 -1.76
CA ALA A 90 -0.42 -17.34 -0.71
C ALA A 90 0.21 -18.58 -1.36
N ALA A 91 1.50 -18.80 -1.14
CA ALA A 91 2.24 -19.92 -1.67
C ALA A 91 2.78 -20.79 -0.53
N ARG A 92 2.72 -22.11 -0.75
CA ARG A 92 3.40 -23.11 0.08
C ARG A 92 4.73 -23.43 -0.57
N VAL A 93 5.81 -23.04 0.10
CA VAL A 93 7.19 -23.24 -0.37
C VAL A 93 7.99 -23.97 0.70
N ASP A 94 9.17 -24.48 0.33
CA ASP A 94 10.09 -25.14 1.27
C ASP A 94 10.39 -24.23 2.49
N PRO A 95 9.98 -24.63 3.71
CA PRO A 95 10.22 -23.85 4.92
C PRO A 95 11.69 -23.82 5.34
N GLU A 96 12.53 -24.76 4.90
CA GLU A 96 13.98 -24.77 5.19
C GLU A 96 14.73 -23.78 4.29
N HIS A 97 14.25 -23.55 3.06
CA HIS A 97 14.90 -22.69 2.07
C HIS A 97 14.00 -21.59 1.48
N PRO A 98 13.29 -20.79 2.29
CA PRO A 98 12.29 -19.83 1.80
C PRO A 98 12.89 -18.69 0.96
N TRP A 99 14.18 -18.39 1.15
CA TRP A 99 14.88 -17.33 0.40
C TRP A 99 14.99 -17.60 -1.10
N ARG A 100 15.09 -18.88 -1.51
CA ARG A 100 15.13 -19.24 -2.93
C ARG A 100 13.81 -18.87 -3.61
N ALA A 101 12.69 -19.29 -3.02
CA ALA A 101 11.36 -18.94 -3.49
C ALA A 101 11.13 -17.43 -3.48
N ALA A 102 11.52 -16.75 -2.39
CA ALA A 102 11.39 -15.31 -2.29
C ALA A 102 12.16 -14.57 -3.39
N LYS A 103 13.38 -15.03 -3.74
CA LYS A 103 14.18 -14.42 -4.81
C LYS A 103 13.47 -14.53 -6.16
N ALA A 104 12.95 -15.71 -6.51
CA ALA A 104 12.19 -15.91 -7.76
C ALA A 104 10.94 -15.01 -7.81
N ILE A 105 10.15 -14.98 -6.73
CA ILE A 105 8.96 -14.12 -6.66
C ILE A 105 9.32 -12.63 -6.75
N ASN A 106 10.43 -12.22 -6.12
CA ASN A 106 10.80 -10.81 -6.03
C ASN A 106 11.28 -10.19 -7.36
N VAL A 107 11.69 -10.99 -8.34
CA VAL A 107 12.17 -10.44 -9.63
C VAL A 107 11.04 -9.86 -10.47
N HIS A 108 9.79 -10.29 -10.26
CA HIS A 108 8.67 -9.75 -11.01
C HIS A 108 8.41 -8.28 -10.63
N PRO A 109 8.33 -7.34 -11.59
CA PRO A 109 8.20 -5.90 -11.32
C PRO A 109 6.89 -5.56 -10.61
N GLY A 110 5.83 -6.30 -10.92
CA GLY A 110 4.52 -6.18 -10.28
C GLY A 110 4.42 -6.69 -8.84
N VAL A 111 5.43 -7.41 -8.32
CA VAL A 111 5.41 -7.87 -6.92
C VAL A 111 5.86 -6.72 -6.02
N THR A 112 4.94 -6.19 -5.21
CA THR A 112 5.20 -5.03 -4.34
C THR A 112 5.56 -5.42 -2.92
N HIS A 113 4.90 -6.45 -2.40
CA HIS A 113 5.04 -6.97 -1.06
C HIS A 113 5.35 -8.45 -1.14
N ASN A 114 6.30 -8.94 -0.34
CA ASN A 114 6.57 -10.36 -0.19
C ASN A 114 7.03 -10.65 1.25
N TYR A 115 6.32 -11.53 1.93
CA TYR A 115 6.45 -11.82 3.35
C TYR A 115 6.47 -13.31 3.63
N LEU A 116 7.37 -13.73 4.51
CA LEU A 116 7.27 -15.02 5.19
C LEU A 116 6.30 -14.89 6.37
N ARG A 117 5.33 -15.79 6.47
CA ARG A 117 4.35 -15.86 7.56
C ARG A 117 4.36 -17.22 8.24
N ASN A 118 3.90 -17.26 9.49
CA ASN A 118 3.83 -18.46 10.34
C ASN A 118 2.62 -19.35 10.00
N HIS A 119 2.57 -19.88 8.78
CA HIS A 119 1.48 -20.75 8.32
C HIS A 119 1.98 -21.73 7.25
N ASP A 120 1.24 -22.81 6.98
CA ASP A 120 1.58 -23.81 5.95
C ASP A 120 1.74 -23.16 4.57
N PHE A 121 0.79 -22.30 4.19
CA PHE A 121 1.05 -21.26 3.21
C PHE A 121 1.97 -20.20 3.83
N ASN A 122 3.27 -20.43 3.74
CA ASN A 122 4.30 -19.65 4.42
C ASN A 122 4.74 -18.41 3.64
N MET A 123 4.58 -18.35 2.32
CA MET A 123 5.01 -17.21 1.50
C MET A 123 3.81 -16.41 1.00
N TRP A 124 3.76 -15.10 1.30
CA TRP A 124 2.64 -14.23 0.97
C TRP A 124 3.11 -13.01 0.20
N PHE A 125 2.59 -12.81 -1.00
CA PHE A 125 2.97 -11.67 -1.81
C PHE A 125 1.79 -11.01 -2.50
N THR A 126 1.89 -9.71 -2.72
CA THR A 126 0.93 -8.95 -3.52
C THR A 126 1.57 -8.67 -4.87
N ILE A 127 0.88 -9.07 -5.92
CA ILE A 127 1.27 -8.85 -7.30
C ILE A 127 0.21 -8.01 -8.01
N ALA A 128 0.64 -7.15 -8.92
CA ALA A 128 -0.22 -6.64 -9.97
C ALA A 128 0.45 -6.81 -11.32
N VAL A 129 -0.36 -6.89 -12.36
CA VAL A 129 0.07 -7.06 -13.73
C VAL A 129 -0.56 -5.95 -14.58
N GLU A 130 0.28 -5.34 -15.41
CA GLU A 130 -0.09 -4.25 -16.31
C GLU A 130 -1.14 -4.71 -17.34
N PRO A 131 -2.13 -3.86 -17.70
CA PRO A 131 -3.07 -4.18 -18.78
C PRO A 131 -2.35 -4.48 -20.10
N GLY A 132 -2.86 -5.43 -20.87
CA GLY A 132 -2.31 -5.78 -22.19
C GLY A 132 -1.03 -6.61 -22.18
N THR A 133 -0.52 -7.02 -21.01
CA THR A 133 0.57 -8.01 -20.89
C THR A 133 0.21 -9.35 -21.52
N ARG A 134 1.20 -10.04 -22.09
CA ARG A 134 0.97 -11.27 -22.85
C ARG A 134 0.61 -12.47 -21.97
N LEU A 135 1.28 -12.60 -20.82
CA LEU A 135 1.06 -13.69 -19.88
C LEU A 135 -0.17 -13.44 -19.00
N GLY A 136 -0.56 -12.18 -18.82
CA GLY A 136 -1.57 -11.79 -17.85
C GLY A 136 -1.22 -12.24 -16.44
N LEU A 137 -2.20 -12.24 -15.55
CA LEU A 137 -1.99 -12.59 -14.15
C LEU A 137 -1.79 -14.10 -13.96
N ASP A 138 -2.59 -14.93 -14.62
CA ASP A 138 -2.53 -16.38 -14.49
C ASP A 138 -1.21 -16.97 -15.01
N GLY A 139 -0.81 -16.64 -16.24
CA GLY A 139 0.46 -17.12 -16.80
C GLY A 139 1.69 -16.63 -16.01
N THR A 140 1.62 -15.42 -15.47
CA THR A 140 2.65 -14.91 -14.56
C THR A 140 2.76 -15.77 -13.29
N LEU A 141 1.63 -16.15 -12.69
CA LEU A 141 1.63 -16.95 -11.47
C LEU A 141 2.06 -18.40 -11.71
N GLU A 142 1.78 -18.97 -12.87
CA GLU A 142 2.29 -20.29 -13.26
C GLU A 142 3.82 -20.30 -13.29
N ILE A 143 4.43 -19.32 -13.96
CA ILE A 143 5.89 -19.17 -14.02
C ILE A 143 6.47 -18.95 -12.63
N LEU A 144 5.94 -17.99 -11.86
CA LEU A 144 6.43 -17.71 -10.51
C LEU A 144 6.29 -18.91 -9.57
N GLY A 145 5.20 -19.68 -9.68
CA GLY A 145 4.98 -20.90 -8.92
C GLY A 145 6.04 -21.97 -9.22
N ALA A 146 6.30 -22.20 -10.51
CA ALA A 146 7.31 -23.16 -10.95
C ALA A 146 8.72 -22.75 -10.49
N GLU A 147 9.13 -21.49 -10.71
CA GLU A 147 10.46 -21.01 -10.35
C GLU A 147 10.69 -20.92 -8.84
N ALA A 148 9.64 -20.60 -8.08
CA ALA A 148 9.68 -20.60 -6.63
C ALA A 148 9.74 -22.02 -6.04
N GLY A 149 9.46 -23.06 -6.84
CA GLY A 149 9.29 -24.43 -6.34
C GLY A 149 8.10 -24.55 -5.40
N ALA A 150 7.04 -23.77 -5.64
CA ALA A 150 5.84 -23.79 -4.81
C ALA A 150 5.04 -25.07 -5.05
N THR A 151 4.70 -25.79 -3.99
CA THR A 151 3.85 -27.00 -4.10
C THR A 151 2.37 -26.63 -4.24
N ALA A 152 2.01 -25.41 -3.85
CA ALA A 152 0.67 -24.85 -4.03
C ALA A 152 0.72 -23.32 -4.07
N MET A 153 -0.14 -22.72 -4.90
CA MET A 153 -0.44 -21.29 -4.90
C MET A 153 -1.95 -21.06 -4.81
N ARG A 154 -2.36 -20.13 -3.95
CA ARG A 154 -3.75 -19.70 -3.80
C ARG A 154 -3.86 -18.27 -4.28
N GLN A 155 -4.64 -18.09 -5.33
CA GLN A 155 -4.99 -16.78 -5.85
C GLN A 155 -6.05 -16.17 -4.95
N LEU A 156 -5.76 -15.06 -4.30
CA LEU A 156 -6.68 -14.46 -3.34
C LEU A 156 -7.03 -13.06 -3.88
N PRO A 157 -7.80 -12.94 -4.98
CA PRO A 157 -8.34 -11.65 -5.41
C PRO A 157 -9.25 -11.08 -4.32
N THR A 158 -9.42 -9.76 -4.33
CA THR A 158 -10.45 -9.13 -3.50
C THR A 158 -11.78 -9.37 -4.19
N LEU A 159 -12.74 -10.00 -3.50
CA LEU A 159 -14.12 -10.14 -3.98
C LEU A 159 -14.97 -8.98 -3.48
N ARG A 160 -14.68 -8.51 -2.26
CA ARG A 160 -15.32 -7.34 -1.66
C ARG A 160 -14.35 -6.62 -0.74
N LEU A 161 -14.46 -5.31 -0.70
CA LEU A 161 -13.72 -4.47 0.22
C LEU A 161 -14.65 -3.92 1.27
N PHE A 162 -14.28 -4.06 2.54
CA PHE A 162 -15.00 -3.44 3.66
C PHE A 162 -14.24 -2.24 4.23
N LYS A 163 -12.90 -2.23 4.14
CA LYS A 163 -12.07 -1.09 4.58
C LYS A 163 -10.71 -1.06 3.91
N ILE A 164 -10.25 0.13 3.54
CA ILE A 164 -8.91 0.40 3.01
C ILE A 164 -8.36 1.75 3.51
N ARG A 165 -8.15 1.89 4.81
CA ARG A 165 -7.37 3.00 5.35
C ARG A 165 -7.07 2.79 6.82
N MET A 166 -5.86 3.16 7.20
CA MET A 166 -5.57 3.62 8.54
C MET A 166 -5.10 5.05 8.42
N ASP A 167 -5.88 6.00 8.91
CA ASP A 167 -5.31 7.30 9.25
C ASP A 167 -4.64 7.08 10.61
N LEU A 168 -3.30 7.08 10.60
CA LEU A 168 -2.49 6.96 11.80
C LEU A 168 -2.67 8.26 12.59
N GLU A 169 -3.61 8.28 13.53
CA GLU A 169 -3.73 9.38 14.48
C GLU A 169 -2.48 9.40 15.37
N MET A 170 -1.61 10.39 15.15
CA MET A 170 -0.35 10.56 15.89
C MET A 170 -0.57 11.11 17.31
N GLU A 171 -1.81 11.40 17.69
CA GLU A 171 -2.19 12.08 18.94
C GLU A 171 -3.05 11.20 19.88
N GLY A 172 -3.49 10.00 19.43
CA GLY A 172 -4.43 9.14 20.16
C GLY A 172 -3.81 8.09 21.09
N GLY A 173 -4.50 7.80 22.21
CA GLY A 173 -4.13 6.76 23.18
C GLY A 173 -4.65 5.35 22.83
N THR A 174 -4.07 4.32 23.46
CA THR A 174 -4.10 2.93 22.98
C THR A 174 -5.30 2.08 23.37
N GLU A 175 -6.04 2.47 24.41
CA GLU A 175 -7.27 1.79 24.82
C GLU A 175 -8.39 1.94 23.78
N THR A 176 -8.26 2.90 22.87
CA THR A 176 -9.26 3.15 21.83
C THR A 176 -9.18 2.20 20.64
N LEU A 177 -8.09 1.44 20.46
CA LEU A 177 -7.89 0.62 19.25
C LEU A 177 -8.81 -0.61 19.17
N ALA A 178 -9.32 -1.10 20.31
CA ALA A 178 -10.20 -2.26 20.39
C ALA A 178 -11.70 -1.92 20.24
N SER A 179 -12.07 -0.66 19.98
CA SER A 179 -13.47 -0.25 19.82
C SER A 179 -13.86 -0.04 18.36
N ALA A 180 -15.15 -0.22 18.08
CA ALA A 180 -15.74 0.09 16.78
C ALA A 180 -15.86 1.62 16.59
N ALA A 181 -15.43 2.13 15.44
CA ALA A 181 -15.44 3.55 15.09
C ALA A 181 -16.61 3.99 14.21
N GLY A 182 -17.55 3.09 13.89
CA GLY A 182 -18.71 3.38 13.05
C GLY A 182 -18.86 2.42 11.86
N VAL A 183 -19.91 2.63 11.07
CA VAL A 183 -20.32 1.75 9.97
C VAL A 183 -19.35 1.89 8.79
N ALA A 184 -18.86 0.77 8.27
CA ALA A 184 -18.06 0.76 7.05
C ALA A 184 -18.90 1.25 5.85
N GLU A 185 -18.34 2.15 5.05
CA GLU A 185 -18.98 2.63 3.82
C GLU A 185 -19.12 1.50 2.80
N ASP A 186 -20.20 1.53 2.02
CA ASP A 186 -20.43 0.62 0.91
C ASP A 186 -19.43 0.90 -0.21
N TYR A 187 -18.44 0.02 -0.39
CA TYR A 187 -17.43 0.17 -1.41
C TYR A 187 -17.85 -0.52 -2.70
N SER A 188 -17.98 0.26 -3.77
CA SER A 188 -18.04 -0.23 -5.13
C SER A 188 -16.62 -0.31 -5.72
N GLU A 189 -16.31 -1.39 -6.43
CA GLU A 189 -15.06 -1.47 -7.18
C GLU A 189 -15.08 -0.45 -8.33
N PRO A 190 -14.06 0.41 -8.45
CA PRO A 190 -14.03 1.40 -9.51
C PRO A 190 -13.74 0.72 -10.85
N GLU A 191 -14.45 1.13 -11.88
CA GLU A 191 -14.23 0.64 -13.25
C GLU A 191 -12.91 1.18 -13.82
N ALA A 192 -12.27 0.38 -14.67
CA ALA A 192 -11.09 0.81 -15.39
C ALA A 192 -11.47 1.88 -16.41
N ILE A 193 -10.68 2.93 -16.51
CA ILE A 193 -10.85 3.98 -17.51
C ILE A 193 -9.93 3.73 -18.70
N GLU A 194 -10.25 4.34 -19.83
CA GLU A 194 -9.29 4.48 -20.91
C GLU A 194 -8.15 5.41 -20.48
N VAL A 195 -6.92 4.91 -20.51
CA VAL A 195 -5.72 5.65 -20.14
C VAL A 195 -5.13 6.27 -21.41
N THR A 196 -5.12 7.60 -21.46
CA THR A 196 -4.62 8.36 -22.62
C THR A 196 -3.10 8.45 -22.63
N ASP A 197 -2.51 8.86 -23.76
CA ASP A 197 -1.07 9.10 -23.86
C ASP A 197 -0.58 10.19 -22.88
N LEU A 198 -1.41 11.21 -22.63
CA LEU A 198 -1.12 12.25 -21.66
C LEU A 198 -1.16 11.70 -20.23
N ASP A 199 -2.14 10.83 -19.89
CA ASP A 199 -2.19 10.15 -18.59
C ASP A 199 -0.89 9.36 -18.37
N LEU A 200 -0.45 8.59 -19.36
CA LEU A 200 0.80 7.81 -19.30
C LEU A 200 2.01 8.71 -19.07
N ALA A 201 2.12 9.82 -19.81
CA ALA A 201 3.22 10.77 -19.68
C ALA A 201 3.25 11.42 -18.29
N VAL A 202 2.10 11.84 -17.78
CA VAL A 202 1.95 12.45 -16.45
C VAL A 202 2.31 11.44 -15.34
N ILE A 203 1.74 10.22 -15.39
CA ILE A 203 2.03 9.16 -14.42
C ILE A 203 3.53 8.85 -14.42
N ARG A 204 4.14 8.64 -15.60
CA ARG A 204 5.56 8.30 -15.71
C ARG A 204 6.49 9.35 -15.11
N ASN A 205 6.14 10.64 -15.22
CA ASN A 205 6.98 11.74 -14.75
C ASN A 205 6.69 12.15 -13.29
N LEU A 206 5.56 11.74 -12.70
CA LEU A 206 5.21 12.10 -11.33
C LEU A 206 5.20 10.92 -10.34
N GLN A 207 5.18 9.67 -10.79
CA GLN A 207 5.13 8.49 -9.90
C GLN A 207 6.39 8.29 -9.03
N GLY A 208 7.46 9.04 -9.29
CA GLY A 208 8.67 9.07 -8.50
C GLY A 208 8.61 10.00 -7.28
N ASP A 209 9.78 10.25 -6.69
CA ASP A 209 9.94 11.20 -5.58
C ASP A 209 9.73 12.64 -6.11
N MET A 210 8.69 13.35 -5.64
CA MET A 210 8.51 14.77 -6.01
C MET A 210 9.56 15.65 -5.33
N PRO A 211 10.09 16.67 -6.01
CA PRO A 211 11.06 17.58 -5.43
C PRO A 211 10.41 18.45 -4.35
N VAL A 212 11.13 18.68 -3.23
CA VAL A 212 10.69 19.60 -2.18
C VAL A 212 11.13 21.02 -2.55
N VAL A 213 10.36 21.65 -3.44
CA VAL A 213 10.54 23.01 -3.96
C VAL A 213 9.19 23.73 -4.01
N PRO A 214 9.14 25.08 -4.11
CA PRO A 214 7.87 25.81 -4.12
C PRO A 214 6.88 25.34 -5.18
N GLU A 215 7.36 25.01 -6.38
CA GLU A 215 6.56 24.57 -7.53
C GLU A 215 6.94 23.13 -7.93
N PRO A 216 6.47 22.11 -7.19
CA PRO A 216 6.99 20.75 -7.32
C PRO A 216 6.46 19.99 -8.56
N TYR A 217 5.43 20.53 -9.23
CA TYR A 217 4.86 19.94 -10.45
C TYR A 217 5.54 20.46 -11.73
N ALA A 218 6.14 21.66 -11.69
CA ALA A 218 6.76 22.32 -12.83
C ALA A 218 7.86 21.49 -13.52
N PRO A 219 8.77 20.80 -12.79
CA PRO A 219 9.80 19.97 -13.44
C PRO A 219 9.20 18.83 -14.28
N ALA A 220 8.15 18.18 -13.78
CA ALA A 220 7.46 17.11 -14.50
C ALA A 220 6.66 17.64 -15.70
N ALA A 221 6.02 18.81 -15.55
CA ALA A 221 5.32 19.49 -16.64
C ALA A 221 6.27 19.83 -17.80
N ALA A 222 7.41 20.44 -17.47
CA ALA A 222 8.44 20.78 -18.45
C ALA A 222 9.00 19.53 -19.16
N ALA A 223 9.15 18.41 -18.44
CA ALA A 223 9.66 17.16 -19.01
C ALA A 223 8.74 16.54 -20.09
N ILE A 224 7.44 16.86 -20.06
CA ILE A 224 6.46 16.39 -21.05
C ILE A 224 5.97 17.51 -21.99
N GLY A 225 6.59 18.71 -21.91
CA GLY A 225 6.32 19.80 -22.83
C GLY A 225 5.03 20.58 -22.57
N ILE A 226 4.52 20.59 -21.34
CA ILE A 226 3.35 21.40 -20.93
C ILE A 226 3.73 22.37 -19.81
N ASP A 227 2.90 23.38 -19.57
CA ASP A 227 3.06 24.26 -18.41
C ASP A 227 2.48 23.64 -17.12
N GLN A 228 2.84 24.23 -15.97
CA GLN A 228 2.38 23.71 -14.67
C GLN A 228 0.85 23.82 -14.51
N ALA A 229 0.21 24.83 -15.10
CA ALA A 229 -1.24 24.99 -15.01
C ALA A 229 -1.97 23.83 -15.69
N SER A 230 -1.55 23.48 -16.91
CA SER A 230 -2.08 22.36 -17.69
C SER A 230 -1.84 21.02 -16.97
N MET A 231 -0.67 20.85 -16.33
CA MET A 231 -0.38 19.66 -15.51
C MET A 231 -1.36 19.54 -14.33
N LEU A 232 -1.63 20.63 -13.62
CA LEU A 232 -2.57 20.63 -12.49
C LEU A 232 -4.00 20.38 -12.93
N GLU A 233 -4.45 21.02 -14.02
CA GLU A 233 -5.77 20.76 -14.63
C GLU A 233 -5.92 19.29 -15.02
N HIS A 234 -4.88 18.69 -15.61
CA HIS A 234 -4.91 17.28 -15.97
C HIS A 234 -4.92 16.35 -14.74
N LEU A 235 -4.13 16.65 -13.69
CA LEU A 235 -4.19 15.92 -12.42
C LEU A 235 -5.55 16.01 -11.75
N GLU A 236 -6.22 17.16 -11.86
CA GLU A 236 -7.60 17.33 -11.39
C GLU A 236 -8.58 16.47 -12.18
N SER A 237 -8.50 16.47 -13.51
CA SER A 237 -9.28 15.54 -14.35
C SER A 237 -9.01 14.07 -14.01
N MET A 238 -7.76 13.68 -13.74
CA MET A 238 -7.42 12.33 -13.28
C MET A 238 -8.04 12.03 -11.92
N ARG A 239 -8.13 13.01 -11.01
CA ARG A 239 -8.77 12.85 -9.70
C ARG A 239 -10.28 12.67 -9.84
N GLU A 240 -10.92 13.46 -10.70
CA GLU A 240 -12.35 13.35 -11.00
C GLU A 240 -12.70 12.00 -11.64
N ARG A 241 -11.85 11.48 -12.53
CA ARG A 241 -11.97 10.13 -13.12
C ARG A 241 -11.57 9.00 -12.16
N GLY A 242 -11.13 9.31 -10.94
CA GLY A 242 -10.69 8.33 -9.94
C GLY A 242 -9.29 7.72 -10.15
N ALA A 243 -8.59 8.09 -11.23
CA ALA A 243 -7.24 7.59 -11.52
C ALA A 243 -6.20 8.14 -10.52
N LEU A 244 -6.34 9.39 -10.08
CA LEU A 244 -5.51 9.99 -9.03
C LEU A 244 -6.28 10.00 -7.69
N ARG A 245 -5.84 9.22 -6.71
CA ARG A 245 -6.50 9.22 -5.39
C ARG A 245 -6.18 10.48 -4.58
N ARG A 246 -4.89 10.84 -4.52
CA ARG A 246 -4.36 12.03 -3.83
C ARG A 246 -2.87 12.19 -4.07
N VAL A 247 -2.32 13.34 -3.68
CA VAL A 247 -0.89 13.52 -3.43
C VAL A 247 -0.67 13.46 -1.92
N ALA A 248 0.40 12.80 -1.47
CA ALA A 248 0.68 12.70 -0.04
C ALA A 248 2.16 12.43 0.25
N ALA A 249 2.63 12.88 1.41
CA ALA A 249 3.80 12.33 2.07
C ALA A 249 3.49 10.92 2.60
N ILE A 250 4.41 9.99 2.41
CA ILE A 250 4.25 8.61 2.89
C ILE A 250 5.29 8.32 3.95
N LEU A 251 4.87 7.82 5.10
CA LEU A 251 5.75 7.64 6.25
C LEU A 251 6.38 6.25 6.34
N PHE A 252 7.50 6.17 7.04
CA PHE A 252 8.03 4.90 7.56
C PHE A 252 7.26 4.48 8.82
N HIS A 253 6.23 3.63 8.65
CA HIS A 253 5.24 3.30 9.69
C HIS A 253 5.83 2.75 11.00
N ARG A 254 6.91 1.94 10.93
CA ARG A 254 7.58 1.39 12.14
C ARG A 254 8.19 2.47 13.03
N ARG A 255 8.51 3.64 12.46
CA ARG A 255 9.10 4.77 13.20
C ARG A 255 8.03 5.64 13.87
N ALA A 256 6.76 5.41 13.57
CA ALA A 256 5.60 6.09 14.14
C ALA A 256 4.93 5.33 15.30
N GLY A 257 5.57 4.26 15.83
CA GLY A 257 5.12 3.57 17.05
C GLY A 257 4.36 2.24 16.87
N PHE A 258 3.98 1.86 15.64
CA PHE A 258 3.32 0.58 15.36
C PHE A 258 4.35 -0.48 14.90
N SER A 259 4.66 -1.41 15.80
CA SER A 259 5.74 -2.38 15.58
C SER A 259 5.24 -3.77 15.14
N ALA A 260 3.96 -4.09 15.38
CA ALA A 260 3.35 -5.37 15.06
C ALA A 260 2.21 -5.25 14.03
N ASN A 261 2.10 -6.27 13.18
CA ASN A 261 1.07 -6.36 12.15
C ASN A 261 0.60 -7.82 12.10
N GLY A 262 -0.66 -8.07 12.44
CA GLY A 262 -1.29 -9.38 12.37
C GLY A 262 -2.33 -9.41 11.25
N MET A 263 -2.21 -10.35 10.31
CA MET A 263 -3.27 -10.60 9.34
C MET A 263 -4.21 -11.65 9.93
N GLY A 264 -5.38 -11.23 10.40
CA GLY A 264 -6.45 -12.14 10.80
C GLY A 264 -7.11 -12.74 9.55
N VAL A 265 -7.27 -14.05 9.53
CA VAL A 265 -7.97 -14.78 8.47
C VAL A 265 -9.10 -15.59 9.12
N TRP A 266 -10.30 -15.48 8.57
CA TRP A 266 -11.54 -15.83 9.26
C TRP A 266 -12.41 -16.73 8.37
N ASN A 267 -12.85 -17.88 8.90
CA ASN A 267 -13.83 -18.72 8.21
C ASN A 267 -15.23 -18.17 8.51
N VAL A 268 -15.65 -17.20 7.69
CA VAL A 268 -16.97 -16.59 7.80
C VAL A 268 -17.91 -17.29 6.81
N PRO A 269 -19.04 -17.86 7.28
CA PRO A 269 -20.06 -18.43 6.40
C PRO A 269 -20.51 -17.39 5.36
N GLU A 270 -20.66 -17.81 4.12
CA GLU A 270 -20.91 -16.92 2.97
C GLU A 270 -22.12 -16.00 3.20
N GLU A 271 -23.19 -16.54 3.79
CA GLU A 271 -24.42 -15.84 4.12
C GLU A 271 -24.25 -14.75 5.20
N ARG A 272 -23.19 -14.84 6.03
CA ARG A 272 -22.88 -13.87 7.10
C ARG A 272 -21.80 -12.86 6.69
N VAL A 273 -21.14 -13.03 5.54
CA VAL A 273 -20.02 -12.15 5.14
C VAL A 273 -20.47 -10.69 5.02
N LEU A 274 -21.64 -10.43 4.44
CA LEU A 274 -22.17 -9.07 4.28
C LEU A 274 -22.60 -8.43 5.62
N GLU A 275 -22.97 -9.26 6.58
CA GLU A 275 -23.31 -8.82 7.94
C GLU A 275 -22.04 -8.49 8.74
N LEU A 276 -21.08 -9.42 8.76
CA LEU A 276 -19.94 -9.38 9.67
C LEU A 276 -18.76 -8.58 9.12
N GLY A 277 -18.52 -8.60 7.81
CA GLY A 277 -17.40 -7.87 7.19
C GLY A 277 -17.33 -6.38 7.58
N PRO A 278 -18.44 -5.62 7.45
CA PRO A 278 -18.52 -4.23 7.89
C PRO A 278 -18.29 -4.03 9.39
N ARG A 279 -18.81 -4.94 10.22
CA ARG A 279 -18.63 -4.89 11.69
C ARG A 279 -17.18 -5.13 12.09
N MET A 280 -16.52 -6.11 11.47
CA MET A 280 -15.09 -6.38 11.66
C MET A 280 -14.23 -5.20 11.19
N ALA A 281 -14.61 -4.56 10.07
CA ALA A 281 -13.95 -3.37 9.55
C ALA A 281 -14.06 -2.15 10.48
N ALA A 282 -15.15 -2.03 11.24
CA ALA A 282 -15.41 -0.90 12.12
C ALA A 282 -14.35 -0.73 13.23
N TYR A 283 -13.64 -1.80 13.61
CA TYR A 283 -12.63 -1.75 14.67
C TYR A 283 -11.49 -0.77 14.32
N ARG A 284 -11.13 0.12 15.25
CA ARG A 284 -10.05 1.12 15.06
C ARG A 284 -8.70 0.47 14.74
N GLY A 285 -8.38 -0.64 15.40
CA GLY A 285 -7.17 -1.40 15.19
C GLY A 285 -7.09 -2.15 13.86
N ILE A 286 -8.19 -2.20 13.09
CA ILE A 286 -8.25 -2.83 11.76
C ILE A 286 -8.08 -1.75 10.68
N SER A 287 -7.01 -1.87 9.88
CA SER A 287 -6.73 -0.93 8.77
C SER A 287 -7.34 -1.35 7.45
N HIS A 288 -7.46 -2.66 7.25
CA HIS A 288 -7.99 -3.24 6.03
C HIS A 288 -8.88 -4.43 6.36
N CYS A 289 -9.98 -4.57 5.62
CA CYS A 289 -10.88 -5.69 5.74
C CYS A 289 -11.39 -6.06 4.34
N TYR A 290 -11.23 -7.33 3.94
CA TYR A 290 -11.56 -7.82 2.59
C TYR A 290 -12.29 -9.17 2.67
N GLN A 291 -13.22 -9.40 1.74
CA GLN A 291 -13.65 -10.74 1.37
C GLN A 291 -12.76 -11.28 0.25
N ARG A 292 -12.40 -12.56 0.32
CA ARG A 292 -11.58 -13.29 -0.66
C ARG A 292 -12.14 -14.71 -0.87
N PRO A 293 -11.80 -15.40 -1.98
CA PRO A 293 -12.29 -16.75 -2.21
C PRO A 293 -11.72 -17.76 -1.21
N THR A 294 -12.44 -18.86 -1.02
CA THR A 294 -12.01 -20.03 -0.26
C THR A 294 -11.56 -21.16 -1.18
N TYR A 295 -10.82 -22.11 -0.62
CA TYR A 295 -10.35 -23.34 -1.27
C TYR A 295 -10.47 -24.50 -0.29
N ALA A 296 -10.38 -25.74 -0.79
CA ALA A 296 -10.46 -26.94 0.05
C ALA A 296 -9.40 -26.98 1.17
N ASP A 297 -8.22 -26.40 0.93
CA ASP A 297 -7.13 -26.27 1.91
C ASP A 297 -6.94 -24.81 2.40
N TRP A 298 -7.92 -23.94 2.15
CA TRP A 298 -7.95 -22.55 2.61
C TRP A 298 -9.39 -22.08 2.87
N PRO A 299 -9.95 -22.32 4.07
CA PRO A 299 -11.36 -22.04 4.35
C PRO A 299 -11.66 -20.57 4.71
N TYR A 300 -10.64 -19.70 4.77
CA TYR A 300 -10.80 -18.35 5.30
C TYR A 300 -11.31 -17.35 4.22
N SER A 301 -12.54 -16.89 4.37
CA SER A 301 -13.27 -16.03 3.43
C SER A 301 -13.13 -14.52 3.70
N VAL A 302 -12.86 -14.12 4.95
CA VAL A 302 -12.64 -12.70 5.33
C VAL A 302 -11.23 -12.54 5.87
N PHE A 303 -10.55 -11.45 5.50
CA PHE A 303 -9.23 -11.06 6.00
C PHE A 303 -9.26 -9.68 6.65
N THR A 304 -8.65 -9.55 7.82
CA THR A 304 -8.45 -8.27 8.52
C THR A 304 -6.98 -8.00 8.77
N MET A 305 -6.55 -6.74 8.60
CA MET A 305 -5.19 -6.30 8.93
C MET A 305 -5.21 -5.54 10.26
N ALA A 306 -4.80 -6.20 11.33
CA ALA A 306 -4.66 -5.61 12.66
C ALA A 306 -3.28 -4.94 12.82
N HIS A 307 -3.28 -3.73 13.37
CA HIS A 307 -2.07 -3.01 13.75
C HIS A 307 -2.06 -2.74 15.25
N GLY A 308 -0.92 -3.02 15.87
CA GLY A 308 -0.69 -2.78 17.28
C GLY A 308 0.77 -2.43 17.54
N ARG A 309 1.05 -1.99 18.77
CA ARG A 309 2.41 -1.78 19.26
C ARG A 309 3.11 -3.09 19.56
N SER A 310 2.36 -4.16 19.81
CA SER A 310 2.86 -5.52 20.06
C SER A 310 1.95 -6.59 19.43
N LYS A 311 2.42 -7.85 19.45
CA LYS A 311 1.61 -8.99 18.96
C LYS A 311 0.40 -9.21 19.86
N GLU A 312 0.58 -9.06 21.16
CA GLU A 312 -0.45 -9.21 22.18
C GLU A 312 -1.60 -8.22 21.95
N GLU A 313 -1.29 -6.97 21.54
CA GLU A 313 -2.33 -6.01 21.16
C GLU A 313 -3.07 -6.42 19.88
N CYS A 314 -2.35 -6.92 18.88
CA CYS A 314 -2.99 -7.43 17.66
C CYS A 314 -3.91 -8.62 17.98
N ASP A 315 -3.44 -9.55 18.80
CA ASP A 315 -4.21 -10.71 19.23
C ASP A 315 -5.41 -10.32 20.11
N ALA A 316 -5.30 -9.27 20.93
CA ALA A 316 -6.43 -8.74 21.70
C ALA A 316 -7.52 -8.15 20.77
N ILE A 317 -7.14 -7.37 19.76
CA ILE A 317 -8.08 -6.83 18.75
C ILE A 317 -8.78 -7.98 18.01
N LEU A 318 -8.01 -8.96 17.52
CA LEU A 318 -8.55 -10.12 16.81
C LEU A 318 -9.36 -11.04 17.74
N GLY A 319 -9.01 -11.13 19.02
CA GLY A 319 -9.76 -11.87 20.03
C GLY A 319 -11.14 -11.26 20.26
N ALA A 320 -11.19 -9.94 20.46
CA ALA A 320 -12.46 -9.21 20.64
C ALA A 320 -13.39 -9.36 19.44
N ILE A 321 -12.85 -9.26 18.21
CA ILE A 321 -13.63 -9.50 16.99
C ILE A 321 -14.16 -10.94 16.94
N ALA A 322 -13.35 -11.94 17.29
CA ALA A 322 -13.78 -13.33 17.29
C ALA A 322 -14.95 -13.59 18.24
N GLU A 323 -14.87 -13.03 19.45
CA GLU A 323 -15.91 -13.14 20.48
C GLU A 323 -17.20 -12.42 20.06
N GLU A 324 -17.10 -11.18 19.59
CA GLU A 324 -18.29 -10.38 19.20
C GLU A 324 -18.99 -10.92 17.94
N MET A 325 -18.25 -11.46 16.99
CA MET A 325 -18.80 -12.00 15.74
C MET A 325 -19.23 -13.47 15.84
N GLY A 326 -18.77 -14.17 16.89
CA GLY A 326 -18.99 -15.60 17.10
C GLY A 326 -18.31 -16.45 16.02
N ILE A 327 -17.04 -16.13 15.70
CA ILE A 327 -16.23 -16.89 14.72
C ILE A 327 -15.08 -17.57 15.46
N GLU A 328 -15.15 -18.88 15.60
CA GLU A 328 -14.12 -19.69 16.27
C GLU A 328 -12.98 -20.06 15.31
N GLU A 329 -13.31 -20.46 14.08
CA GLU A 329 -12.31 -20.90 13.10
C GLU A 329 -11.64 -19.69 12.43
N ARG A 330 -10.46 -19.35 12.96
CA ARG A 330 -9.60 -18.27 12.47
C ARG A 330 -8.12 -18.60 12.64
N ALA A 331 -7.26 -17.84 11.97
CA ALA A 331 -5.84 -17.83 12.26
C ALA A 331 -5.29 -16.39 12.25
N THR A 332 -4.18 -16.18 12.96
CA THR A 332 -3.42 -14.92 12.89
C THR A 332 -2.09 -15.19 12.19
N LEU A 333 -1.89 -14.57 11.03
CA LEU A 333 -0.67 -14.70 10.23
C LEU A 333 0.27 -13.52 10.51
N TYR A 334 1.29 -13.76 11.32
CA TYR A 334 2.37 -12.83 11.59
C TYR A 334 3.48 -12.93 10.55
N SER A 335 3.92 -11.79 10.02
CA SER A 335 5.10 -11.74 9.17
C SER A 335 6.37 -11.94 10.00
N SER A 336 7.10 -13.03 9.76
CA SER A 336 8.41 -13.28 10.38
C SER A 336 9.53 -12.58 9.62
N THR A 337 9.43 -12.53 8.29
CA THR A 337 10.43 -11.90 7.39
C THR A 337 9.75 -11.07 6.31
N GLU A 338 10.30 -9.90 6.01
CA GLU A 338 9.92 -9.04 4.87
C GLU A 338 10.99 -9.18 3.79
N PHE A 339 10.66 -9.89 2.70
CA PHE A 339 11.56 -10.07 1.57
C PHE A 339 11.49 -8.91 0.57
N LYS A 340 10.30 -8.32 0.39
CA LYS A 340 10.09 -7.16 -0.48
C LYS A 340 9.00 -6.27 0.09
N LYS A 341 9.25 -4.95 0.09
CA LYS A 341 8.26 -3.91 0.35
C LYS A 341 8.58 -2.66 -0.46
N THR A 342 8.24 -2.72 -1.73
CA THR A 342 8.40 -1.63 -2.68
C THR A 342 7.04 -1.10 -3.13
N ARG A 343 7.08 0.02 -3.83
CA ARG A 343 5.93 0.47 -4.62
C ARG A 343 6.03 -0.08 -6.01
N MET A 344 4.86 -0.27 -6.60
CA MET A 344 4.78 -0.51 -8.03
C MET A 344 5.08 0.78 -8.77
N LEU A 345 5.82 0.65 -9.85
CA LEU A 345 5.92 1.67 -10.88
C LEU A 345 4.99 1.25 -12.02
N TYR A 346 4.20 2.19 -12.49
CA TYR A 346 3.21 2.03 -13.53
C TYR A 346 3.83 2.31 -14.90
N PHE A 347 3.43 1.49 -15.86
CA PHE A 347 3.66 1.64 -17.30
C PHE A 347 5.16 1.73 -17.61
N THR A 348 5.93 0.81 -17.06
CA THR A 348 7.38 0.73 -17.26
C THR A 348 7.70 -0.44 -18.19
N ASP A 349 8.85 -0.38 -18.87
CA ASP A 349 9.28 -1.47 -19.74
C ASP A 349 9.64 -2.76 -18.97
N ASP A 350 9.71 -2.68 -17.63
CA ASP A 350 10.11 -3.78 -16.75
C ASP A 350 9.16 -4.98 -16.89
N PHE A 351 7.85 -4.77 -17.05
CA PHE A 351 6.88 -5.86 -17.24
C PHE A 351 7.19 -6.63 -18.52
N ALA A 352 7.28 -5.93 -19.66
CA ALA A 352 7.58 -6.55 -20.94
C ALA A 352 8.98 -7.20 -20.97
N ALA A 353 9.96 -6.59 -20.28
CA ALA A 353 11.30 -7.17 -20.14
C ALA A 353 11.28 -8.47 -19.31
N TRP A 354 10.53 -8.49 -18.21
CA TRP A 354 10.34 -9.70 -17.40
C TRP A 354 9.66 -10.79 -18.23
N GLU A 355 8.57 -10.49 -18.94
CA GLU A 355 7.88 -11.48 -19.77
C GLU A 355 8.81 -12.11 -20.81
N ARG A 356 9.63 -11.31 -21.51
CA ARG A 356 10.58 -11.83 -22.51
C ARG A 356 11.67 -12.73 -21.92
N ALA A 357 12.05 -12.50 -20.67
CA ALA A 357 13.10 -13.28 -20.01
C ALA A 357 12.59 -14.62 -19.46
N HIS A 358 11.27 -14.78 -19.28
CA HIS A 358 10.65 -15.94 -18.63
C HIS A 358 9.65 -16.67 -19.55
N SER A 359 9.64 -16.35 -20.84
CA SER A 359 8.73 -16.91 -21.86
C SER A 359 9.37 -17.88 -22.81
#